data_AF-A0ABD4ZXP6-F1
#
_entry.id   AF-A0ABD4ZXP6-F1
#
_cell.length_a   1.000
_cell.length_b   1.000
_cell.length_c   1.000
_cell.angle_alpha   90.00
_cell.angle_beta   90.00
_cell.angle_gamma   90.00
#
_symmetry.space_group_name_H-M   'P 1'
#
loop_
_entity.id
_entity.type
_entity.pdbx_description
1 polymer ?
#
loop_
_entity_poly.entity_id
_entity_poly.type
_entity_poly.pdbx_seq_one_letter_code
_entity_poly.pdbx_strand_id
1 'polypeptide(L)' 'MKQKERSKIALLRSLCQKKPELMICELAELIEAPIEKTFFWIKEYNLPYHWKLNCLTG' A
#
# COMPACT_ATOMS: atom_id res chain seq x y z
N MET A 1 -6.59 -7.62 -15.39
CA MET A 1 -6.03 -7.75 -14.02
C MET A 1 -6.37 -9.13 -13.48
N LYS A 2 -5.37 -9.90 -13.03
CA LYS A 2 -5.59 -11.23 -12.44
C LYS A 2 -6.33 -11.05 -11.11
N GLN A 3 -7.25 -11.95 -10.76
CA GLN A 3 -8.09 -11.87 -9.55
C GLN A 3 -7.29 -11.61 -8.26
N LYS A 4 -6.03 -12.11 -8.19
CA LYS A 4 -5.07 -11.85 -7.10
C LYS A 4 -4.76 -10.37 -6.86
N GLU A 5 -4.68 -9.55 -7.91
CA GLU A 5 -4.33 -8.12 -7.76
C GLU A 5 -5.48 -7.32 -7.15
N ARG A 6 -6.73 -7.64 -7.53
CA ARG A 6 -7.91 -7.02 -6.92
C ARG A 6 -7.98 -7.27 -5.42
N SER A 7 -7.68 -8.49 -4.97
CA SER A 7 -7.64 -8.80 -3.54
C SER A 7 -6.57 -8.03 -2.79
N LYS A 8 -5.38 -7.85 -3.40
CA LYS A 8 -4.29 -7.06 -2.82
C LYS A 8 -4.64 -5.57 -2.72
N ILE A 9 -5.29 -5.00 -3.74
CA ILE A 9 -5.75 -3.61 -3.72
C ILE A 9 -6.84 -3.41 -2.66
N ALA A 10 -7.77 -4.35 -2.51
CA ALA A 10 -8.79 -4.30 -1.47
C ALA A 10 -8.18 -4.36 -0.06
N LEU A 11 -7.19 -5.24 0.14
CA LEU A 11 -6.42 -5.31 1.39
C LEU A 11 -5.67 -4.00 1.66
N LEU A 12 -4.95 -3.48 0.66
CA LEU A 12 -4.24 -2.20 0.74
C LEU A 12 -5.16 -1.06 1.14
N ARG A 13 -6.35 -0.97 0.54
CA ARG A 13 -7.36 0.04 0.90
C ARG A 13 -7.81 -0.08 2.36
N SER A 14 -8.06 -1.30 2.83
CA SER A 14 -8.43 -1.57 4.23
C SER A 14 -7.31 -1.16 5.19
N LEU A 15 -6.05 -1.46 4.85
CA LEU A 15 -4.89 -1.09 5.66
C LEU A 15 -4.71 0.42 5.72
N CYS A 16 -4.80 1.13 4.58
CA CYS A 16 -4.72 2.59 4.56
C CYS A 16 -5.78 3.26 5.44
N GLN A 17 -6.99 2.69 5.51
CA GLN A 17 -8.08 3.24 6.34
C GLN A 17 -7.96 2.89 7.82
N LYS A 18 -7.59 1.65 8.14
CA LYS A 18 -7.59 1.15 9.53
C LYS A 18 -6.29 1.43 10.28
N LYS A 19 -5.18 1.52 9.55
CA LYS A 19 -3.84 1.69 10.09
C LYS A 19 -3.09 2.77 9.30
N PRO A 20 -3.55 4.04 9.37
CA PRO A 20 -2.91 5.14 8.67
C PRO A 20 -1.49 5.44 9.20
N GLU A 21 -1.07 4.80 10.30
CA GLU A 21 0.30 4.91 10.78
C GLU A 21 1.31 4.12 9.97
N LEU A 22 0.87 3.09 9.23
CA LEU A 22 1.76 2.19 8.49
C LEU A 22 2.50 2.94 7.39
N MET A 23 3.76 2.57 7.22
CA MET A 23 4.60 3.10 6.15
C MET A 23 4.37 2.31 4.85
N ILE A 24 4.82 2.88 3.73
CA ILE A 24 4.66 2.25 2.40
C ILE A 24 5.36 0.88 2.35
N CYS A 25 6.47 0.72 3.09
CA CYS A 25 7.21 -0.54 3.19
C CYS A 25 6.41 -1.61 3.94
N GLU A 26 5.87 -1.27 5.11
CA GLU A 26 4.97 -2.16 5.88
C GLU A 26 3.75 -2.58 5.04
N LEU A 27 3.14 -1.63 4.31
CA LEU A 27 2.01 -1.92 3.43
C LEU A 27 2.39 -2.86 2.30
N ALA A 28 3.55 -2.64 1.69
CA ALA A 28 4.09 -3.46 0.62
C ALA A 28 4.36 -4.90 1.09
N GLU A 29 4.91 -5.06 2.28
CA GLU A 29 5.12 -6.37 2.91
C GLU A 29 3.79 -7.08 3.21
N LEU A 30 2.82 -6.37 3.80
CA LEU A 30 1.51 -6.94 4.17
C LEU A 30 0.68 -7.41 2.96
N ILE A 31 0.82 -6.75 1.80
CA ILE A 31 0.14 -7.16 0.56
C ILE A 31 1.03 -8.01 -0.35
N GLU A 32 2.22 -8.36 0.12
CA GLU A 32 3.24 -9.12 -0.62
C GLU A 32 3.47 -8.55 -2.03
N ALA A 33 3.69 -7.24 -2.12
CA ALA A 33 3.95 -6.55 -3.39
C ALA A 33 5.17 -5.63 -3.26
N PRO A 34 5.87 -5.33 -4.38
CA PRO A 34 6.94 -4.35 -4.37
C PRO A 34 6.45 -2.98 -3.90
N ILE A 35 7.32 -2.21 -3.25
CA ILE A 35 7.02 -0.85 -2.77
C ILE A 35 6.56 0.03 -3.93
N GLU A 36 7.27 0.00 -5.05
CA GLU A 36 6.92 0.76 -6.27
C GLU A 36 5.51 0.42 -6.77
N LYS A 37 5.15 -0.87 -6.74
CA LYS A 37 3.82 -1.33 -7.17
C LYS A 37 2.72 -0.91 -6.20
N THR A 38 3.01 -0.97 -4.91
CA THR A 38 2.11 -0.50 -3.84
C THR A 38 1.87 1.00 -3.96
N PHE A 39 2.93 1.77 -4.21
CA PHE A 39 2.86 3.21 -4.46
C PHE A 39 2.04 3.53 -5.70
N PHE A 40 2.27 2.78 -6.80
CA PHE A 40 1.48 2.90 -8.01
C PHE A 40 -0.01 2.63 -7.75
N TRP A 41 -0.36 1.58 -7.02
CA TRP A 41 -1.74 1.29 -6.67
C TRP A 41 -2.39 2.35 -5.78
N ILE A 42 -1.66 2.90 -4.82
CA ILE A 42 -2.19 4.00 -3.99
C ILE A 42 -2.56 5.20 -4.86
N LYS A 43 -1.69 5.56 -5.82
CA LYS A 43 -1.97 6.66 -6.77
C LYS A 43 -3.08 6.32 -7.75
N GLU A 44 -2.99 5.19 -8.44
CA GLU A 44 -3.93 4.77 -9.48
C GLU A 44 -5.35 4.63 -8.95
N TYR A 45 -5.50 4.10 -7.72
CA TYR A 45 -6.81 3.89 -7.09
C TYR A 45 -7.21 4.99 -6.10
N ASN A 46 -6.45 6.09 -6.03
CA ASN A 46 -6.68 7.22 -5.15
C ASN A 46 -7.00 6.79 -3.69
N LEU A 47 -6.17 5.89 -3.15
CA LEU A 47 -6.38 5.34 -1.81
C LEU A 47 -6.05 6.38 -0.73
N PRO A 48 -6.77 6.38 0.41
CA PRO A 48 -6.58 7.36 1.48
C PRO A 48 -5.31 7.04 2.29
N TYR A 49 -4.14 7.24 1.70
CA TYR A 49 -2.84 7.02 2.32
C TYR A 49 -2.21 8.37 2.68
N HIS A 50 -1.90 8.56 3.96
CA HIS A 50 -1.11 9.72 4.39
C HIS A 50 0.34 9.45 4.04
N TRP A 51 0.90 10.23 3.10
CA TRP A 51 2.26 10.07 2.60
C TRP A 51 3.30 10.21 3.72
N LYS A 52 3.68 9.09 4.33
CA LYS A 52 4.82 8.99 5.24
C LYS A 52 6.02 8.50 4.45
N LEU A 53 6.88 9.44 4.04
CA LEU A 53 8.17 9.17 3.43
C LEU A 53 9.21 8.94 4.54
N ASN A 54 9.32 7.72 5.04
CA ASN A 54 10.49 7.31 5.83
C ASN A 54 10.70 5.81 5.67
N CYS A 55 11.38 5.41 4.60
CA CYS A 55 11.84 4.02 4.41
C CYS A 55 13.36 3.94 4.19
N LEU A 56 14.10 5.05 4.41
CA LEU A 56 15.53 5.17 4.09
C LEU A 56 16.41 5.51 5.30
N THR A 57 15.86 5.50 6.52
CA THR A 57 16.63 5.66 7.76
C THR A 57 16.55 4.37 8.56
N GLY A 58 17.45 3.45 8.24
CA GLY A 58 17.75 2.21 8.98
C GLY A 58 19.16 1.79 8.65
#